data_AF-A0A969PTY4-F1
#
_entry.id   AF-A0A969PTY4-F1
#
_cell.length_a   1.000
_cell.length_b   1.000
_cell.length_c   1.000
_cell.angle_alpha   90.00
_cell.angle_beta   90.00
_cell.angle_gamma   90.00
#
_symmetry.space_group_name_H-M   'P 1'
#
loop_
_entity.id
_entity.type
_entity.pdbx_description
1 polymer ?
#
loop_
_entity_poly.entity_id
_entity_poly.type
_entity_poly.pdbx_seq_one_letter_code
_entity_poly.pdbx_strand_id
1 'polypeptide(L)'
;MKDAKVIAQLVKDGRFSEPVLPDHVYAELRQGMNVHGWLTERHNRIKAKIQNWFDRYFPEFTDVFKDWEGKAALQILEMNLLPNELAGMNDKTILDEMKKGASRAVGLKRVRALKEAASTSIGIRTGSRMAKRELALLLQEYHELGQELSLLEEELNELIEPIPGTKQMLAMKGVGAMTVAGFFAEVGDLNNYDDPRQLLKLAGLNLRRNESGTHKGQTRISKRGRRKLRALLFRVAMPLSSKNSAFKKLHDYYRNRPDNPLTGKQSLIALCGKLLRIFFVIGTRQCDFDEERMIRDIPHFRDTQEAA
;
A
#
# COMPACT_ATOMS: atom_id res chain seq x y z
N MET A 1 18.90 11.02 33.27
CA MET A 1 18.54 12.19 34.10
C MET A 1 18.23 13.47 33.31
N LYS A 2 18.90 13.76 32.17
CA LYS A 2 18.63 14.96 31.36
C LYS A 2 17.21 14.98 30.75
N ASP A 3 16.75 13.85 30.22
CA ASP A 3 15.43 13.80 29.57
C ASP A 3 14.27 14.01 30.54
N ALA A 4 14.34 13.45 31.75
CA ALA A 4 13.32 13.67 32.79
C ALA A 4 13.24 15.15 33.20
N LYS A 5 14.38 15.84 33.32
CA LYS A 5 14.42 17.28 33.61
C LYS A 5 13.86 18.12 32.46
N VAL A 6 14.15 17.76 31.21
CA VAL A 6 13.61 18.44 30.02
C VAL A 6 12.11 18.21 29.90
N ILE A 7 11.62 16.99 30.13
CA ILE A 7 10.18 16.68 30.14
C ILE A 7 9.47 17.46 31.24
N ALA A 8 10.00 17.46 32.47
CA ALA A 8 9.43 18.22 33.58
C ALA A 8 9.40 19.73 33.30
N GLN A 9 10.45 20.26 32.65
CA GLN A 9 10.50 21.66 32.24
C GLN A 9 9.47 21.98 31.14
N LEU A 10 9.32 21.11 30.14
CA LEU A 10 8.29 21.28 29.09
C LEU A 10 6.88 21.24 29.66
N VAL A 11 6.61 20.35 30.62
CA VAL A 11 5.33 20.29 31.33
C VAL A 11 5.10 21.56 32.16
N LYS A 12 6.10 21.97 32.96
CA LYS A 12 6.05 23.20 33.76
C LYS A 12 5.81 24.44 32.91
N ASP A 13 6.44 24.52 31.74
CA ASP A 13 6.36 25.66 30.83
C ASP A 13 5.11 25.62 29.94
N GLY A 14 4.22 24.62 30.10
CA GLY A 14 3.04 24.44 29.23
C GLY A 14 3.39 24.10 27.78
N ARG A 15 4.62 23.69 27.49
CA ARG A 15 5.15 23.38 26.15
C ARG A 15 4.96 21.91 25.80
N PHE A 16 3.76 21.41 26.02
CA PHE A 16 3.34 20.07 25.62
C PHE A 16 2.12 20.16 24.71
N SER A 17 1.90 19.14 23.90
CA SER A 17 0.71 19.03 23.07
C SER A 17 -0.19 17.96 23.65
N GLU A 18 -1.45 18.29 23.90
CA GLU A 18 -2.45 17.30 24.24
C GLU A 18 -2.71 16.40 23.02
N PRO A 19 -2.71 15.07 23.19
CA PRO A 19 -3.05 14.17 22.10
C PRO A 19 -4.52 14.35 21.73
N VAL A 20 -4.79 14.78 20.49
CA VAL A 20 -6.14 14.72 19.95
C VAL A 20 -6.50 13.25 19.73
N LEU A 21 -7.30 12.73 20.65
CA LEU A 21 -7.94 11.43 20.49
C LEU A 21 -9.10 11.61 19.50
N PRO A 22 -9.13 10.85 18.40
CA PRO A 22 -10.27 10.87 17.50
C PRO A 22 -11.50 10.39 18.28
N ASP A 23 -12.63 11.00 17.97
CA ASP A 23 -13.92 10.61 18.52
C ASP A 23 -14.80 9.97 17.42
N HIS A 24 -15.82 9.24 17.84
CA HIS A 24 -16.82 8.62 16.97
C HIS A 24 -16.21 7.83 15.81
N VAL A 25 -16.67 8.07 14.57
CA VAL A 25 -16.27 7.36 13.35
C VAL A 25 -14.75 7.38 13.11
N TYR A 26 -14.05 8.44 13.51
CA TYR A 26 -12.60 8.52 13.34
C TYR A 26 -11.82 7.62 14.30
N ALA A 27 -12.40 7.34 15.48
CA ALA A 27 -11.84 6.38 16.43
C ALA A 27 -11.99 4.96 15.89
N GLU A 28 -13.17 4.63 15.36
CA GLU A 28 -13.46 3.35 14.71
C GLU A 28 -12.52 3.13 13.51
N LEU A 29 -12.38 4.11 12.61
CA LEU A 29 -11.42 4.03 11.50
C LEU A 29 -9.99 3.81 11.98
N ARG A 30 -9.58 4.47 13.07
CA ARG A 30 -8.24 4.26 13.64
C ARG A 30 -8.04 2.83 14.12
N GLN A 31 -9.01 2.27 14.83
CA GLN A 31 -8.92 0.89 15.29
C GLN A 31 -9.04 -0.11 14.14
N GLY A 32 -10.02 0.05 13.24
CA GLY A 32 -10.17 -0.78 12.06
C GLY A 32 -8.93 -0.80 11.16
N MET A 33 -8.28 0.36 10.94
CA MET A 33 -7.02 0.42 10.19
C MET A 33 -5.82 -0.20 10.94
N ASN A 34 -5.83 -0.21 12.28
CA ASN A 34 -4.87 -1.00 13.05
C ASN A 34 -5.11 -2.49 12.84
N VAL A 35 -6.39 -2.92 12.84
CA VAL A 35 -6.78 -4.30 12.60
C VAL A 35 -6.35 -4.77 11.22
N HIS A 36 -6.71 -4.00 10.19
CA HIS A 36 -6.31 -4.21 8.81
C HIS A 36 -4.80 -4.35 8.66
N GLY A 37 -4.04 -3.51 9.35
CA GLY A 37 -2.58 -3.54 9.33
C GLY A 37 -1.99 -4.85 9.82
N TRP A 38 -2.42 -5.36 10.98
CA TRP A 38 -1.86 -6.60 11.52
C TRP A 38 -2.36 -7.84 10.77
N LEU A 39 -3.61 -7.84 10.27
CA LEU A 39 -4.12 -8.89 9.40
C LEU A 39 -3.33 -8.98 8.10
N THR A 40 -3.07 -7.82 7.47
CA THR A 40 -2.24 -7.73 6.25
C THR A 40 -0.83 -8.27 6.51
N GLU A 41 -0.21 -7.94 7.64
CA GLU A 41 1.10 -8.48 8.02
C GLU A 41 1.06 -10.00 8.23
N ARG A 42 0.02 -10.54 8.87
CA ARG A 42 -0.17 -11.99 9.04
C ARG A 42 -0.36 -12.68 7.70
N HIS A 43 -1.23 -12.16 6.82
CA HIS A 43 -1.46 -12.68 5.48
C HIS A 43 -0.17 -12.73 4.67
N ASN A 44 0.63 -11.65 4.69
CA ASN A 44 1.93 -11.61 4.02
C ASN A 44 2.95 -12.62 4.59
N ARG A 45 2.91 -12.90 5.90
CA ARG A 45 3.74 -13.96 6.50
C ARG A 45 3.35 -15.35 5.98
N ILE A 46 2.07 -15.61 5.79
CA ILE A 46 1.61 -16.87 5.20
C ILE A 46 2.04 -17.00 3.75
N LYS A 47 1.90 -15.93 2.95
CA LYS A 47 2.46 -15.90 1.58
C LYS A 47 3.94 -16.24 1.54
N ALA A 48 4.73 -15.66 2.45
CA ALA A 48 6.16 -15.95 2.53
C ALA A 48 6.45 -17.41 2.92
N LYS A 49 5.63 -18.02 3.80
CA LYS A 49 5.74 -19.44 4.14
C LYS A 49 5.38 -20.35 2.95
N ILE A 50 4.35 -20.00 2.17
CA ILE A 50 4.00 -20.73 0.95
C ILE A 50 5.12 -20.62 -0.08
N GLN A 51 5.72 -19.44 -0.24
CA GLN A 51 6.90 -19.28 -1.11
C GLN A 51 8.06 -20.16 -0.65
N ASN A 52 8.36 -20.18 0.66
CA ASN A 52 9.38 -21.06 1.20
C ASN A 52 9.06 -22.55 0.99
N TRP A 53 7.78 -22.92 1.01
CA TRP A 53 7.34 -24.26 0.68
C TRP A 53 7.67 -24.60 -0.77
N PHE A 54 7.42 -23.69 -1.72
CA PHE A 54 7.86 -23.86 -3.12
C PHE A 54 9.37 -24.04 -3.22
N ASP A 55 10.15 -23.17 -2.57
CA ASP A 55 11.61 -23.23 -2.62
C ASP A 55 12.16 -24.59 -2.13
N ARG A 56 11.42 -25.29 -1.27
CA ARG A 56 11.79 -26.62 -0.72
C ARG A 56 11.25 -27.78 -1.55
N TYR A 57 10.01 -27.70 -2.01
CA TYR A 57 9.27 -28.86 -2.52
C TYR A 57 8.90 -28.77 -3.99
N PHE A 58 8.80 -27.57 -4.56
CA PHE A 58 8.53 -27.37 -6.00
C PHE A 58 9.06 -26.02 -6.52
N PRO A 59 10.39 -25.81 -6.58
CA PRO A 59 10.98 -24.53 -6.96
C PRO A 59 10.57 -24.04 -8.36
N GLU A 60 10.33 -24.98 -9.28
CA GLU A 60 9.99 -24.71 -10.68
C GLU A 60 8.51 -24.31 -10.88
N PHE A 61 7.70 -24.33 -9.82
CA PHE A 61 6.27 -23.99 -9.93
C PHE A 61 6.06 -22.57 -10.50
N THR A 62 6.90 -21.62 -10.11
CA THR A 62 6.80 -20.23 -10.55
C THR A 62 7.22 -20.01 -12.01
N ASP A 63 7.92 -20.96 -12.61
CA ASP A 63 8.25 -20.91 -14.05
C ASP A 63 7.00 -21.12 -14.90
N VAL A 64 6.07 -21.93 -14.41
CA VAL A 64 4.78 -22.21 -15.05
C VAL A 64 3.74 -21.18 -14.64
N PHE A 65 3.72 -20.81 -13.35
CA PHE A 65 2.81 -19.83 -12.78
C PHE A 65 3.59 -18.65 -12.19
N LYS A 66 3.83 -17.62 -13.01
CA LYS A 66 4.49 -16.38 -12.54
C LYS A 66 3.84 -15.77 -11.29
N ASP A 67 2.53 -15.97 -11.15
CA ASP A 67 1.76 -15.62 -9.97
C ASP A 67 1.06 -16.88 -9.45
N TRP A 68 1.53 -17.39 -8.31
CA TRP A 68 0.95 -18.57 -7.66
C TRP A 68 -0.41 -18.27 -7.03
N GLU A 69 -0.74 -16.99 -6.76
CA GLU A 69 -2.04 -16.56 -6.23
C GLU A 69 -3.11 -16.54 -7.33
N GLY A 70 -2.73 -16.77 -8.60
CA GLY A 70 -3.67 -16.86 -9.70
C GLY A 70 -4.67 -18.01 -9.52
N LYS A 71 -5.93 -17.79 -9.90
CA LYS A 71 -7.03 -18.76 -9.69
C LYS A 71 -6.72 -20.18 -10.16
N ALA A 72 -6.09 -20.34 -11.33
CA ALA A 72 -5.71 -21.66 -11.83
C ALA A 72 -4.56 -22.31 -11.05
N ALA A 73 -3.61 -21.50 -10.56
CA ALA A 73 -2.51 -21.98 -9.73
C ALA A 73 -3.04 -22.45 -8.37
N LEU A 74 -3.89 -21.66 -7.72
CA LEU A 74 -4.54 -22.04 -6.45
C LEU A 74 -5.30 -23.36 -6.56
N GLN A 75 -6.07 -23.59 -7.63
CA GLN A 75 -6.75 -24.88 -7.82
C GLN A 75 -5.79 -26.08 -7.88
N ILE A 76 -4.62 -25.92 -8.52
CA ILE A 76 -3.58 -26.97 -8.52
C ILE A 76 -3.00 -27.16 -7.12
N LEU A 77 -2.73 -26.07 -6.40
CA LEU A 77 -2.18 -26.11 -5.05
C LEU A 77 -3.16 -26.76 -4.06
N GLU A 78 -4.47 -26.55 -4.25
CA GLU A 78 -5.55 -27.16 -3.47
C GLU A 78 -5.62 -28.69 -3.64
N MET A 79 -5.08 -29.25 -4.75
CA MET A 79 -4.90 -30.70 -4.88
C MET A 79 -3.88 -31.26 -3.87
N ASN A 80 -3.06 -30.38 -3.27
CA ASN A 80 -2.04 -30.69 -2.28
C ASN A 80 -1.07 -31.78 -2.74
N LEU A 81 -0.64 -31.75 -4.00
CA LEU A 81 0.25 -32.75 -4.61
C LEU A 81 1.70 -32.27 -4.64
N LEU A 82 2.63 -33.23 -4.47
CA LEU A 82 4.04 -32.99 -4.75
C LEU A 82 4.38 -33.20 -6.24
N PRO A 83 5.52 -32.68 -6.71
CA PRO A 83 5.90 -32.77 -8.13
C PRO A 83 5.84 -34.19 -8.70
N ASN A 84 6.35 -35.18 -7.98
CA ASN A 84 6.35 -36.57 -8.42
C ASN A 84 4.94 -37.16 -8.58
N GLU A 85 3.99 -36.75 -7.74
CA GLU A 85 2.59 -37.17 -7.83
C GLU A 85 1.89 -36.47 -8.99
N LEU A 86 2.16 -35.17 -9.15
CA LEU A 86 1.61 -34.34 -10.22
C LEU A 86 2.09 -34.78 -11.61
N ALA A 87 3.36 -35.18 -11.74
CA ALA A 87 3.92 -35.72 -12.97
C ALA A 87 3.23 -37.02 -13.42
N GLY A 88 2.78 -37.84 -12.46
CA GLY A 88 2.06 -39.09 -12.72
C GLY A 88 0.58 -38.92 -13.05
N MET A 89 -0.01 -37.74 -12.85
CA MET A 89 -1.42 -37.50 -13.11
C MET A 89 -1.77 -37.41 -14.59
N ASN A 90 -3.02 -37.72 -14.91
CA ASN A 90 -3.55 -37.56 -16.26
C ASN A 90 -3.74 -36.07 -16.61
N ASP A 91 -3.28 -35.68 -17.81
CA ASP A 91 -3.39 -34.33 -18.35
C ASP A 91 -4.83 -33.80 -18.29
N LYS A 92 -5.82 -34.67 -18.55
CA LYS A 92 -7.24 -34.27 -18.51
C LYS A 92 -7.67 -33.86 -17.10
N THR A 93 -7.25 -34.61 -16.08
CA THR A 93 -7.59 -34.31 -14.68
C THR A 93 -7.00 -32.98 -14.24
N ILE A 94 -5.72 -32.73 -14.56
CA ILE A 94 -5.06 -31.46 -14.26
C ILE A 94 -5.77 -30.31 -15.00
N LEU A 95 -6.12 -30.51 -16.28
CA LEU A 95 -6.82 -29.49 -17.06
C LEU A 95 -8.19 -29.14 -16.48
N ASP A 96 -8.97 -30.15 -16.10
CA ASP A 96 -10.30 -29.98 -15.54
C ASP A 96 -10.23 -29.27 -14.18
N GLU A 97 -9.24 -29.59 -13.34
CA GLU A 97 -9.01 -28.90 -12.07
C GLU A 97 -8.67 -27.42 -12.29
N MET A 98 -7.70 -27.11 -13.17
CA MET A 98 -7.34 -25.73 -13.46
C MET A 98 -8.52 -24.91 -14.02
N LYS A 99 -9.42 -25.55 -14.78
CA LYS A 99 -10.59 -24.90 -15.37
C LYS A 99 -11.64 -24.50 -14.34
N LYS A 100 -11.67 -25.11 -13.15
CA LYS A 100 -12.52 -24.66 -12.04
C LYS A 100 -12.18 -23.22 -11.63
N GLY A 101 -10.90 -22.87 -11.65
CA GLY A 101 -10.41 -21.54 -11.27
C GLY A 101 -10.35 -20.55 -12.45
N ALA A 102 -9.95 -21.00 -13.64
CA ALA A 102 -9.89 -20.14 -14.82
C ALA A 102 -10.06 -20.92 -16.15
N SER A 103 -11.25 -20.81 -16.74
CA SER A 103 -11.58 -21.53 -17.98
C SER A 103 -10.89 -20.97 -19.24
N ARG A 104 -10.78 -19.64 -19.37
CA ARG A 104 -10.27 -18.98 -20.61
C ARG A 104 -8.75 -18.88 -20.68
N ALA A 105 -8.06 -18.92 -19.53
CA ALA A 105 -6.62 -18.69 -19.46
C ALA A 105 -5.79 -19.98 -19.53
N VAL A 106 -6.43 -21.15 -19.45
CA VAL A 106 -5.77 -22.44 -19.25
C VAL A 106 -6.04 -23.37 -20.43
N GLY A 107 -4.96 -23.94 -20.98
CA GLY A 107 -5.03 -24.97 -22.00
C GLY A 107 -3.98 -26.06 -21.77
N LEU A 108 -4.05 -27.12 -22.58
CA LEU A 108 -3.16 -28.28 -22.50
C LEU A 108 -1.67 -27.93 -22.52
N LYS A 109 -1.28 -26.85 -23.19
CA LYS A 109 0.11 -26.36 -23.21
C LYS A 109 0.64 -26.09 -21.80
N ARG A 110 -0.18 -25.51 -20.92
CA ARG A 110 0.24 -25.20 -19.55
C ARG A 110 0.27 -26.44 -18.67
N VAL A 111 -0.67 -27.36 -18.87
CA VAL A 111 -0.66 -28.67 -18.20
C VAL A 111 0.61 -29.44 -18.53
N ARG A 112 1.03 -29.46 -19.80
CA ARG A 112 2.28 -30.10 -20.22
C ARG A 112 3.50 -29.42 -19.59
N ALA A 113 3.56 -28.10 -19.60
CA ALA A 113 4.64 -27.36 -18.94
C ALA A 113 4.70 -27.64 -17.42
N LEU A 114 3.54 -27.73 -16.76
CA LEU A 114 3.44 -28.09 -15.35
C LEU A 114 3.97 -29.51 -15.08
N LYS A 115 3.57 -30.49 -15.89
CA LYS A 115 4.05 -31.87 -15.76
C LYS A 115 5.53 -32.00 -16.07
N GLU A 116 6.02 -31.29 -17.08
CA GLU A 116 7.43 -31.23 -17.41
C GLU A 116 8.23 -30.70 -16.23
N ALA A 117 7.88 -29.51 -15.72
CA ALA A 117 8.50 -28.94 -14.52
C ALA A 117 8.43 -29.87 -13.31
N ALA A 118 7.29 -30.56 -13.12
CA ALA A 118 7.12 -31.50 -12.03
C ALA A 118 8.01 -32.75 -12.17
N SER A 119 8.22 -33.23 -13.40
CA SER A 119 9.03 -34.42 -13.69
C SER A 119 10.54 -34.18 -13.51
N THR A 120 11.00 -32.95 -13.79
CA THR A 120 12.40 -32.54 -13.66
C THR A 120 12.70 -31.83 -12.33
N SER A 121 11.70 -31.70 -11.46
CA SER A 121 11.83 -30.93 -10.22
C SER A 121 12.91 -31.48 -9.29
N ILE A 122 13.71 -30.55 -8.76
CA ILE A 122 14.74 -30.82 -7.74
C ILE A 122 14.19 -30.79 -6.30
N GLY A 123 12.88 -30.62 -6.13
CA GLY A 123 12.23 -30.52 -4.84
C GLY A 123 12.46 -31.73 -3.92
N ILE A 124 12.43 -31.47 -2.60
CA ILE A 124 12.62 -32.48 -1.57
C ILE A 124 11.52 -33.56 -1.68
N ARG A 125 11.92 -34.83 -1.69
CA ARG A 125 11.00 -35.98 -1.77
C ARG A 125 10.76 -36.68 -0.44
N THR A 126 11.45 -36.28 0.62
CA THR A 126 11.31 -36.87 1.96
C THR A 126 10.30 -36.10 2.80
N GLY A 127 9.63 -36.79 3.72
CA GLY A 127 8.60 -36.17 4.57
C GLY A 127 7.33 -35.78 3.79
N SER A 128 7.07 -36.36 2.62
CA SER A 128 6.02 -35.97 1.69
C SER A 128 4.64 -35.80 2.32
N ARG A 129 4.25 -36.74 3.20
CA ARG A 129 2.97 -36.67 3.90
C ARG A 129 2.82 -35.39 4.72
N MET A 130 3.87 -34.99 5.43
CA MET A 130 3.85 -33.77 6.25
C MET A 130 4.02 -32.51 5.41
N ALA A 131 4.80 -32.55 4.33
CA ALA A 131 4.92 -31.44 3.38
C ALA A 131 3.57 -31.08 2.75
N LYS A 132 2.80 -32.08 2.31
CA LYS A 132 1.44 -31.88 1.77
C LYS A 132 0.50 -31.31 2.83
N ARG A 133 0.60 -31.78 4.08
CA ARG A 133 -0.19 -31.26 5.20
C ARG A 133 0.17 -29.81 5.54
N GLU A 134 1.46 -29.47 5.51
CA GLU A 134 1.95 -28.12 5.71
C GLU A 134 1.35 -27.17 4.66
N LEU A 135 1.43 -27.51 3.37
CA LEU A 135 0.83 -26.71 2.30
C LEU A 135 -0.68 -26.53 2.50
N ALA A 136 -1.41 -27.62 2.80
CA ALA A 136 -2.85 -27.56 3.02
C ALA A 136 -3.23 -26.58 4.14
N LEU A 137 -2.50 -26.61 5.26
CA LEU A 137 -2.73 -25.70 6.39
C LEU A 137 -2.40 -24.25 6.02
N LEU A 138 -1.32 -24.02 5.27
CA LEU A 138 -0.93 -22.69 4.82
C LEU A 138 -1.95 -22.10 3.85
N LEU A 139 -2.46 -22.88 2.90
CA LEU A 139 -3.50 -22.45 1.96
C LEU A 139 -4.82 -22.16 2.67
N GLN A 140 -5.19 -23.01 3.64
CA GLN A 140 -6.37 -22.75 4.47
C GLN A 140 -6.25 -21.40 5.20
N GLU A 141 -5.15 -21.18 5.92
CA GLU A 141 -4.93 -19.91 6.64
C GLU A 141 -4.84 -18.70 5.70
N TYR A 142 -4.26 -18.90 4.50
CA TYR A 142 -4.22 -17.88 3.45
C TYR A 142 -5.63 -17.44 3.03
N HIS A 143 -6.52 -18.40 2.75
CA HIS A 143 -7.90 -18.10 2.36
C HIS A 143 -8.70 -17.46 3.48
N GLU A 144 -8.59 -17.97 4.71
CA GLU A 144 -9.28 -17.42 5.88
C GLU A 144 -8.90 -15.95 6.11
N LEU A 145 -7.60 -15.65 6.13
CA LEU A 145 -7.11 -14.27 6.28
C LEU A 145 -7.51 -13.37 5.12
N GLY A 146 -7.55 -13.89 3.89
CA GLY A 146 -8.03 -13.15 2.73
C GLY A 146 -9.50 -12.77 2.84
N GLN A 147 -10.34 -13.67 3.36
CA GLN A 147 -11.76 -13.41 3.60
C GLN A 147 -11.97 -12.41 4.74
N GLU A 148 -11.27 -12.59 5.86
CA GLU A 148 -11.31 -11.64 7.00
C GLU A 148 -10.90 -10.22 6.57
N LEU A 149 -9.86 -10.11 5.74
CA LEU A 149 -9.44 -8.82 5.17
C LEU A 149 -10.54 -8.21 4.30
N SER A 150 -11.18 -9.00 3.41
CA SER A 150 -12.24 -8.49 2.54
C SER A 150 -13.43 -7.95 3.34
N LEU A 151 -13.89 -8.69 4.35
CA LEU A 151 -14.99 -8.27 5.22
C LEU A 151 -14.66 -6.98 5.98
N LEU A 152 -13.44 -6.90 6.54
CA LEU A 152 -13.00 -5.69 7.23
C LEU A 152 -12.88 -4.48 6.28
N GLU A 153 -12.43 -4.70 5.04
CA GLU A 153 -12.35 -3.64 4.03
C GLU A 153 -13.74 -3.13 3.63
N GLU A 154 -14.76 -4.00 3.61
CA GLU A 154 -16.16 -3.61 3.42
C GLU A 154 -16.68 -2.77 4.60
N GLU A 155 -16.48 -3.21 5.85
CA GLU A 155 -16.85 -2.44 7.04
C GLU A 155 -16.17 -1.06 7.09
N LEU A 156 -14.87 -1.01 6.78
CA LEU A 156 -14.12 0.24 6.72
C LEU A 156 -14.62 1.17 5.60
N ASN A 157 -15.12 0.62 4.50
CA ASN A 157 -15.70 1.39 3.40
C ASN A 157 -17.05 2.01 3.80
N GLU A 158 -17.88 1.30 4.55
CA GLU A 158 -19.13 1.84 5.11
C GLU A 158 -18.85 2.97 6.11
N LEU A 159 -17.82 2.83 6.95
CA LEU A 159 -17.45 3.85 7.93
C LEU A 159 -17.00 5.18 7.31
N ILE A 160 -16.38 5.16 6.12
CA ILE A 160 -15.94 6.40 5.47
C ILE A 160 -17.05 7.11 4.68
N GLU A 161 -18.12 6.41 4.30
CA GLU A 161 -19.20 6.93 3.47
C GLU A 161 -19.83 8.23 4.02
N PRO A 162 -20.19 8.35 5.32
CA PRO A 162 -20.79 9.56 5.84
C PRO A 162 -19.81 10.73 6.02
N ILE A 163 -18.49 10.50 5.87
CA ILE A 163 -17.48 11.53 6.13
C ILE A 163 -17.43 12.56 4.99
N PRO A 164 -17.47 13.87 5.31
CA PRO A 164 -17.33 14.94 4.32
C PRO A 164 -16.10 14.79 3.43
N GLY A 165 -16.32 14.86 2.11
CA GLY A 165 -15.27 14.80 1.10
C GLY A 165 -14.84 13.39 0.68
N THR A 166 -15.34 12.33 1.32
CA THR A 166 -15.01 10.94 0.95
C THR A 166 -15.33 10.66 -0.52
N LYS A 167 -16.56 10.99 -0.97
CA LYS A 167 -16.99 10.75 -2.36
C LYS A 167 -16.06 11.41 -3.38
N GLN A 168 -15.67 12.65 -3.12
CA GLN A 168 -14.79 13.43 -3.99
C GLN A 168 -13.35 12.90 -3.97
N MET A 169 -12.85 12.44 -2.81
CA MET A 169 -11.55 11.77 -2.73
C MET A 169 -11.54 10.45 -3.49
N LEU A 170 -12.61 9.64 -3.40
CA LEU A 170 -12.74 8.37 -4.13
C LEU A 170 -12.87 8.56 -5.65
N ALA A 171 -13.45 9.67 -6.09
CA ALA A 171 -13.51 10.01 -7.51
C ALA A 171 -12.12 10.31 -8.12
N MET A 172 -11.11 10.61 -7.29
CA MET A 172 -9.75 10.82 -7.78
C MET A 172 -9.14 9.52 -8.30
N LYS A 173 -8.82 9.49 -9.60
CA LYS A 173 -8.16 8.33 -10.21
C LYS A 173 -6.84 7.99 -9.50
N GLY A 174 -6.79 6.82 -8.89
CA GLY A 174 -5.62 6.31 -8.15
C GLY A 174 -5.73 6.44 -6.63
N VAL A 175 -6.85 6.96 -6.11
CA VAL A 175 -7.23 6.94 -4.70
C VAL A 175 -8.35 5.91 -4.53
N GLY A 176 -8.26 5.06 -3.50
CA GLY A 176 -9.27 4.03 -3.21
C GLY A 176 -9.73 4.08 -1.75
N ALA A 177 -10.76 3.30 -1.41
CA ALA A 177 -11.38 3.28 -0.07
C ALA A 177 -10.38 3.16 1.07
N MET A 178 -9.48 2.18 1.04
CA MET A 178 -8.48 1.98 2.10
C MET A 178 -7.47 3.13 2.22
N THR A 179 -7.25 3.89 1.15
CA THR A 179 -6.44 5.11 1.22
C THR A 179 -7.17 6.21 1.98
N VAL A 180 -8.46 6.39 1.72
CA VAL A 180 -9.30 7.39 2.37
C VAL A 180 -9.53 7.02 3.84
N ALA A 181 -9.84 5.75 4.12
CA ALA A 181 -9.96 5.22 5.48
C ALA A 181 -8.67 5.40 6.28
N GLY A 182 -7.52 5.01 5.72
CA GLY A 182 -6.22 5.20 6.36
C GLY A 182 -5.83 6.67 6.54
N PHE A 183 -6.27 7.57 5.65
CA PHE A 183 -6.08 9.00 5.79
C PHE A 183 -6.87 9.55 6.99
N PHE A 184 -8.18 9.29 7.05
CA PHE A 184 -9.04 9.74 8.14
C PHE A 184 -8.70 9.07 9.49
N ALA A 185 -8.27 7.82 9.49
CA ALA A 185 -7.76 7.13 10.69
C ALA A 185 -6.58 7.87 11.35
N GLU A 186 -5.70 8.46 10.54
CA GLU A 186 -4.51 9.16 11.04
C GLU A 186 -4.77 10.64 11.33
N VAL A 187 -5.59 11.29 10.51
CA VAL A 187 -5.83 12.73 10.57
C VAL A 187 -7.00 13.10 11.48
N GLY A 188 -8.04 12.26 11.56
CA GLY A 188 -9.30 12.59 12.22
C GLY A 188 -10.14 13.57 11.40
N ASP A 189 -11.03 14.29 12.09
CA ASP A 189 -11.85 15.34 11.48
C ASP A 189 -10.95 16.49 10.96
N LEU A 190 -11.19 16.86 9.70
CA LEU A 190 -10.47 17.93 9.03
C LEU A 190 -10.87 19.32 9.53
N ASN A 191 -12.04 19.47 10.15
CA ASN A 191 -12.48 20.72 10.77
C ASN A 191 -11.60 21.14 11.96
N ASN A 192 -10.79 20.22 12.50
CA ASN A 192 -9.81 20.51 13.56
C ASN A 192 -8.55 21.24 13.03
N TYR A 193 -8.48 21.55 11.75
CA TYR A 193 -7.32 22.17 11.13
C TYR A 193 -7.72 23.40 10.33
N ASP A 194 -7.06 24.53 10.61
CA ASP A 194 -7.27 25.80 9.89
C ASP A 194 -6.43 25.87 8.61
N ASP A 195 -5.26 25.22 8.59
CA ASP A 195 -4.29 25.31 7.50
C ASP A 195 -3.70 23.92 7.16
N PRO A 196 -3.62 23.55 5.86
CA PRO A 196 -3.04 22.26 5.44
C PRO A 196 -1.56 22.08 5.86
N ARG A 197 -0.84 23.14 6.23
CA ARG A 197 0.50 23.09 6.84
C ARG A 197 0.49 22.39 8.19
N GLN A 198 -0.61 22.43 8.94
CA GLN A 198 -0.78 21.65 10.17
C GLN A 198 -0.78 20.15 9.85
N LEU A 199 -1.46 19.72 8.78
CA LEU A 199 -1.41 18.35 8.30
C LEU A 199 -0.03 17.95 7.79
N LEU A 200 0.69 18.83 7.08
CA LEU A 200 2.07 18.56 6.66
C LEU A 200 3.00 18.37 7.87
N LYS A 201 2.78 19.13 8.95
CA LYS A 201 3.47 18.95 10.23
C LYS A 201 3.10 17.61 10.86
N LEU A 202 1.82 17.26 10.89
CA LEU A 202 1.33 15.99 11.40
C LEU A 202 1.93 14.80 10.65
N ALA A 203 2.01 14.87 9.32
CA ALA A 203 2.63 13.86 8.49
C ALA A 203 4.17 13.88 8.59
N GLY A 204 4.79 14.88 9.21
CA GLY A 204 6.25 15.04 9.29
C GLY A 204 6.91 15.33 7.94
N LEU A 205 6.17 15.98 7.03
CA LEU A 205 6.62 16.36 5.68
C LEU A 205 7.24 17.76 5.61
N ASN A 206 7.22 18.51 6.73
CA ASN A 206 7.87 19.81 6.81
C ASN A 206 9.38 19.70 6.65
N LEU A 207 9.97 20.64 5.91
CA LEU A 207 11.40 20.73 5.72
C LEU A 207 12.08 21.25 6.99
N ARG A 208 13.17 20.60 7.38
CA ARG A 208 14.02 20.95 8.52
C ARG A 208 15.44 21.17 8.00
N ARG A 209 16.04 22.30 8.39
CA ARG A 209 17.47 22.55 8.17
C ARG A 209 18.29 21.61 9.04
N ASN A 210 19.29 20.96 8.44
CA ASN A 210 20.22 20.11 9.16
C ASN A 210 21.50 20.90 9.45
N GLU A 211 21.37 21.93 10.27
CA GLU A 211 22.45 22.84 10.62
C GLU A 211 22.87 22.62 12.08
N SER A 212 24.19 22.60 12.30
CA SER A 212 24.82 22.72 13.62
C SER A 212 25.82 23.87 13.56
N GLY A 213 26.39 24.26 14.71
CA GLY A 213 27.33 25.38 14.78
C GLY A 213 28.52 25.28 13.81
N THR A 214 28.88 24.07 13.38
CA THR A 214 30.01 23.81 12.48
C THR A 214 29.64 23.10 11.17
N HIS A 215 28.38 22.67 11.00
CA HIS A 215 27.97 21.88 9.83
C HIS A 215 26.66 22.42 9.23
N LYS A 216 26.68 22.76 7.94
CA LYS A 216 25.47 23.06 7.15
C LYS A 216 25.17 21.88 6.23
N GLY A 217 24.27 21.00 6.66
CA GLY A 217 23.81 19.87 5.88
C GLY A 217 22.61 20.21 5.00
N GLN A 218 22.28 19.30 4.07
CA GLN A 218 21.09 19.44 3.22
C GLN A 218 19.79 19.46 4.02
N THR A 219 18.85 20.30 3.59
CA THR A 219 17.49 20.35 4.13
C THR A 219 16.78 19.02 3.87
N ARG A 220 16.18 18.43 4.91
CA ARG A 220 15.45 17.15 4.83
C ARG A 220 14.08 17.29 5.47
N ILE A 221 13.14 16.42 5.10
CA ILE A 221 11.87 16.33 5.83
C ILE A 221 12.13 15.99 7.30
N SER A 222 11.31 16.53 8.20
CA SER A 222 11.49 16.37 9.64
C SER A 222 11.35 14.91 10.08
N LYS A 223 10.43 14.15 9.44
CA LYS A 223 9.95 12.83 9.87
C LYS A 223 9.39 12.80 11.30
N ARG A 224 9.26 13.97 11.94
CA ARG A 224 8.65 14.17 13.26
C ARG A 224 7.16 14.36 13.03
N GLY A 225 6.40 13.28 13.19
CA GLY A 225 4.98 13.18 12.87
C GLY A 225 4.55 11.73 12.64
N ARG A 226 3.25 11.52 12.36
CA ARG A 226 2.62 10.21 12.15
C ARG A 226 3.28 9.44 11.00
N ARG A 227 4.00 8.37 11.34
CA ARG A 227 4.72 7.51 10.38
C ARG A 227 3.76 6.80 9.44
N LYS A 228 2.62 6.32 9.94
CA LYS A 228 1.59 5.62 9.17
C LYS A 228 0.99 6.52 8.09
N LEU A 229 0.55 7.73 8.44
CA LEU A 229 0.09 8.74 7.47
C LEU A 229 1.12 8.99 6.36
N ARG A 230 2.38 9.20 6.75
CA ARG A 230 3.46 9.47 5.81
C ARG A 230 3.75 8.28 4.88
N ALA A 231 3.65 7.05 5.39
CA ALA A 231 3.80 5.84 4.59
C ALA A 231 2.63 5.64 3.63
N LEU A 232 1.40 5.91 4.07
CA LEU A 232 0.18 5.87 3.25
C LEU A 232 0.29 6.84 2.08
N LEU A 233 0.60 8.11 2.34
CA LEU A 233 0.77 9.13 1.28
C LEU A 233 1.81 8.70 0.25
N PHE A 234 2.92 8.10 0.70
CA PHE A 234 3.98 7.62 -0.20
C PHE A 234 3.50 6.44 -1.07
N ARG A 235 2.77 5.48 -0.48
CA ARG A 235 2.17 4.35 -1.20
C ARG A 235 1.20 4.79 -2.29
N VAL A 236 0.46 5.86 -2.05
CA VAL A 236 -0.53 6.42 -2.99
C VAL A 236 0.14 7.30 -4.05
N ALA A 237 1.17 8.08 -3.66
CA ALA A 237 1.90 8.95 -4.58
C ALA A 237 2.62 8.18 -5.69
N MET A 238 3.11 6.96 -5.43
CA MET A 238 3.80 6.12 -6.43
C MET A 238 2.93 5.74 -7.65
N PRO A 239 1.74 5.13 -7.50
CA PRO A 239 0.87 4.88 -8.63
C PRO A 239 0.26 6.18 -9.20
N LEU A 240 0.02 7.20 -8.38
CA LEU A 240 -0.46 8.50 -8.88
C LEU A 240 0.54 9.15 -9.84
N SER A 241 1.83 9.12 -9.52
CA SER A 241 2.88 9.73 -10.37
C SER A 241 3.03 9.05 -11.74
N SER A 242 2.43 7.88 -11.94
CA SER A 242 2.47 7.15 -13.21
C SER A 242 1.12 7.13 -13.94
N LYS A 243 -0.01 7.02 -13.21
CA LYS A 243 -1.35 6.80 -13.79
C LYS A 243 -2.22 8.05 -13.88
N ASN A 244 -1.95 9.08 -13.07
CA ASN A 244 -2.67 10.35 -13.09
C ASN A 244 -1.87 11.39 -13.89
N SER A 245 -2.53 12.06 -14.84
CA SER A 245 -1.82 12.88 -15.83
C SER A 245 -1.20 14.12 -15.20
N ALA A 246 -1.93 14.78 -14.29
CA ALA A 246 -1.46 15.95 -13.57
C ALA A 246 -0.33 15.62 -12.60
N PHE A 247 -0.46 14.54 -11.80
CA PHE A 247 0.59 14.11 -10.89
C PHE A 247 1.86 13.64 -11.64
N LYS A 248 1.70 13.00 -12.80
CA LYS A 248 2.82 12.63 -13.67
C LYS A 248 3.57 13.85 -14.19
N LYS A 249 2.86 14.84 -14.76
CA LYS A 249 3.45 16.12 -15.21
C LYS A 249 4.23 16.80 -14.08
N LEU A 250 3.64 16.84 -12.88
CA LEU A 250 4.29 17.41 -11.71
C LEU A 250 5.54 16.60 -11.27
N HIS A 251 5.46 15.28 -11.32
CA HIS A 251 6.59 14.39 -11.02
C HIS A 251 7.78 14.65 -11.94
N ASP A 252 7.51 14.73 -13.24
CA ASP A 252 8.50 14.95 -14.30
C ASP A 252 9.12 16.34 -14.19
N TYR A 253 8.30 17.37 -13.94
CA TYR A 253 8.80 18.72 -13.67
C TYR A 253 9.76 18.76 -12.47
N TYR A 254 9.39 18.17 -11.33
CA TYR A 254 10.26 18.16 -10.16
C TYR A 254 11.59 17.45 -10.39
N ARG A 255 11.61 16.45 -11.27
CA ARG A 255 12.84 15.75 -11.64
C ARG A 255 13.73 16.54 -12.60
N ASN A 256 13.13 17.29 -13.51
CA ASN A 256 13.82 17.90 -14.65
C ASN A 256 13.92 19.43 -14.56
N ARG A 257 13.48 20.03 -13.44
CA ARG A 257 13.57 21.48 -13.23
C ARG A 257 15.03 21.97 -13.30
N PRO A 258 15.26 23.18 -13.85
CA PRO A 258 16.62 23.69 -14.09
C PRO A 258 17.38 23.96 -12.80
N ASP A 259 16.68 24.44 -11.76
CA ASP A 259 17.27 24.65 -10.44
C ASP A 259 16.91 23.53 -9.46
N ASN A 260 17.94 22.93 -8.87
CA ASN A 260 17.86 21.88 -7.84
C ASN A 260 16.95 20.68 -8.24
N PRO A 261 17.25 19.95 -9.33
CA PRO A 261 16.45 18.79 -9.76
C PRO A 261 16.33 17.76 -8.63
N LEU A 262 15.12 17.25 -8.41
CA LEU A 262 14.85 16.30 -7.33
C LEU A 262 15.09 14.86 -7.79
N THR A 263 15.68 14.05 -6.91
CA THR A 263 15.68 12.59 -7.08
C THR A 263 14.24 12.06 -7.15
N GLY A 264 14.03 10.89 -7.77
CA GLY A 264 12.69 10.29 -7.87
C GLY A 264 11.98 10.18 -6.51
N LYS A 265 12.71 9.79 -5.45
CA LYS A 265 12.17 9.71 -4.09
C LYS A 265 11.82 11.09 -3.50
N GLN A 266 12.65 12.12 -3.72
CA GLN A 266 12.35 13.47 -3.26
C GLN A 266 11.14 14.06 -4.00
N SER A 267 11.01 13.80 -5.30
CA SER A 267 9.84 14.19 -6.08
C SER A 267 8.56 13.53 -5.54
N LEU A 268 8.58 12.22 -5.25
CA LEU A 268 7.45 11.52 -4.61
C LEU A 268 7.08 12.13 -3.24
N ILE A 269 8.07 12.53 -2.42
CA ILE A 269 7.81 13.21 -1.15
C ILE A 269 7.14 14.57 -1.37
N ALA A 270 7.55 15.33 -2.39
CA ALA A 270 6.89 16.59 -2.75
C ALA A 270 5.44 16.35 -3.21
N LEU A 271 5.20 15.29 -4.00
CA LEU A 271 3.84 14.88 -4.38
C LEU A 271 2.99 14.48 -3.17
N CYS A 272 3.55 13.78 -2.17
CA CYS A 272 2.83 13.49 -0.92
C CYS A 272 2.32 14.78 -0.25
N GLY A 273 3.16 15.82 -0.22
CA GLY A 273 2.78 17.11 0.33
C GLY A 273 1.69 17.82 -0.50
N LYS A 274 1.73 17.69 -1.83
CA LYS A 274 0.68 18.21 -2.71
C LYS A 274 -0.64 17.44 -2.53
N LEU A 275 -0.59 16.12 -2.51
CA LEU A 275 -1.75 15.25 -2.28
C LEU A 275 -2.43 15.58 -0.95
N LEU A 276 -1.65 15.75 0.12
CA LEU A 276 -2.18 16.09 1.43
C LEU A 276 -2.95 17.42 1.44
N ARG A 277 -2.44 18.43 0.72
CA ARG A 277 -3.15 19.71 0.56
C ARG A 277 -4.43 19.56 -0.25
N ILE A 278 -4.41 18.72 -1.29
CA ILE A 278 -5.60 18.43 -2.09
C ILE A 278 -6.66 17.75 -1.22
N PHE A 279 -6.29 16.72 -0.47
CA PHE A 279 -7.21 16.05 0.47
C PHE A 279 -7.79 17.00 1.50
N PHE A 280 -6.98 17.91 2.06
CA PHE A 280 -7.50 18.93 2.96
C PHE A 280 -8.58 19.79 2.29
N VAL A 281 -8.30 20.36 1.12
CA VAL A 281 -9.26 21.22 0.39
C VAL A 281 -10.52 20.46 0.00
N ILE A 282 -10.38 19.24 -0.54
CA ILE A 282 -11.52 18.39 -0.93
C ILE A 282 -12.36 18.05 0.30
N GLY A 283 -11.74 17.68 1.41
CA GLY A 283 -12.42 17.32 2.64
C GLY A 283 -13.17 18.49 3.28
N THR A 284 -12.55 19.67 3.36
CA THR A 284 -13.18 20.84 3.99
C THR A 284 -14.18 21.56 3.09
N ARG A 285 -13.97 21.55 1.76
CA ARG A 285 -14.82 22.29 0.80
C ARG A 285 -15.78 21.40 0.02
N GLN A 286 -15.64 20.07 0.13
CA GLN A 286 -16.44 19.07 -0.56
C GLN A 286 -16.49 19.28 -2.09
N CYS A 287 -15.40 19.79 -2.67
CA CYS A 287 -15.29 20.07 -4.09
C CYS A 287 -14.59 18.93 -4.84
N ASP A 288 -14.93 18.76 -6.12
CA ASP A 288 -14.30 17.77 -6.98
C ASP A 288 -12.83 18.09 -7.27
N PHE A 289 -12.04 17.04 -7.49
CA PHE A 289 -10.66 17.19 -7.92
C PHE A 289 -10.59 17.55 -9.39
N ASP A 290 -9.90 18.65 -9.69
CA ASP A 290 -9.65 19.12 -11.06
C ASP A 290 -8.14 19.11 -11.34
N GLU A 291 -7.75 18.26 -12.29
CA GLU A 291 -6.37 18.08 -12.75
C GLU A 291 -5.80 19.35 -13.42
N GLU A 292 -6.61 20.05 -14.21
CA GLU A 292 -6.19 21.25 -14.93
C GLU A 292 -5.99 22.41 -13.97
N ARG A 293 -6.94 22.59 -13.04
CA ARG A 293 -6.81 23.56 -11.96
C ARG A 293 -5.57 23.28 -11.12
N MET A 294 -5.28 22.01 -10.82
CA MET A 294 -4.10 21.65 -10.03
C MET A 294 -2.81 22.13 -10.70
N ILE A 295 -2.68 21.96 -12.02
CA ILE A 295 -1.51 22.39 -12.79
C ILE A 295 -1.46 23.91 -12.90
N ARG A 296 -2.59 24.55 -13.24
CA ARG A 296 -2.68 26.01 -13.34
C ARG A 296 -2.33 26.71 -12.03
N ASP A 297 -2.67 26.15 -10.88
CA ASP A 297 -2.38 26.77 -9.57
C ASP A 297 -0.91 26.65 -9.14
N ILE A 298 -0.06 26.00 -9.93
CA ILE A 298 1.37 25.90 -9.67
C ILE A 298 2.07 27.02 -10.43
N PRO A 299 2.71 28.00 -9.74
CA PRO A 299 3.25 29.20 -10.36
C PRO A 299 4.13 28.93 -11.59
N HIS A 300 5.06 27.98 -11.49
CA HIS A 300 6.01 27.65 -12.55
C HIS A 300 5.38 27.06 -13.82
N PHE A 301 4.13 26.58 -13.77
CA PHE A 301 3.41 26.11 -14.96
C PHE A 301 2.52 27.19 -15.59
N ARG A 302 2.24 28.30 -14.87
CA ARG A 302 1.53 29.45 -15.45
C ARG A 302 2.39 30.14 -16.50
N ASP A 303 3.67 30.35 -16.19
CA ASP A 303 4.63 31.02 -17.08
C ASP A 303 4.86 30.24 -18.39
N THR A 304 4.61 28.94 -18.40
CA THR A 304 4.75 28.08 -19.60
C THR A 304 3.49 28.09 -20.48
N GLN A 305 2.32 28.47 -19.94
CA GLN A 305 1.06 28.55 -20.67
C GLN A 305 0.82 29.93 -21.30
N GLU A 306 1.39 31.00 -20.74
CA GLU A 306 1.33 32.35 -21.33
C GLU A 306 2.39 32.57 -22.43
N ALA A 307 3.39 31.68 -22.53
CA ALA A 307 4.46 31.71 -23.54
C ALA A 307 4.22 30.79 -24.75
N ALA A 308 3.06 30.14 -24.83
CA ALA A 308 2.63 29.22 -25.90
C ALA A 308 1.35 29.74 -26.57
#